data_AF-A0A3S1I4L2-F1
#
_entry.id   AF-A0A3S1I4L2-F1
#
_cell.length_a   1.000
_cell.length_b   1.000
_cell.length_c   1.000
_cell.angle_alpha   90.00
_cell.angle_beta   90.00
_cell.angle_gamma   90.00
#
_symmetry.space_group_name_H-M   'P 1'
#
loop_
_entity.id
_entity.type
_entity.pdbx_description
1 polymer ?
#
loop_
_entity_poly.entity_id
_entity_poly.type
_entity_poly.pdbx_seq_one_letter_code
_entity_poly.pdbx_strand_id
1 'polypeptide(L)'
;GYTLDVIKSLQEMQKKIAAQPEGADNSAQGMAMLGVLQQLSFNSASIRFDDDSLTNKVLDYVGKQQGMSGKDIANQAKAIVPFGMAQLNNPELTAQVSAAVGKFLDDPQSLEILAEPPAAVPFALIMAGAMSNPLDLPKTLGVTVKANED
;
A
#
# COMPACT_ATOMS: atom_id res chain seq x y z
N GLY A 1 -1.46 -11.42 -4.93
CA GLY A 1 -1.68 -12.16 -6.20
C GLY A 1 -3.16 -12.37 -6.44
N TYR A 2 -3.59 -12.63 -7.68
CA TYR A 2 -4.99 -12.93 -8.00
C TYR A 2 -5.38 -14.33 -7.48
N THR A 3 -6.59 -14.48 -6.93
CA THR A 3 -7.07 -15.78 -6.46
C THR A 3 -7.47 -16.69 -7.63
N LEU A 4 -7.51 -18.01 -7.40
CA LEU A 4 -7.95 -18.99 -8.40
C LEU A 4 -9.36 -18.69 -8.91
N ASP A 5 -10.23 -18.17 -8.04
CA ASP A 5 -11.60 -17.83 -8.39
C ASP A 5 -11.64 -16.67 -9.38
N VAL A 6 -10.82 -15.63 -9.19
CA VAL A 6 -10.73 -14.50 -10.14
C VAL A 6 -10.25 -14.97 -11.51
N ILE A 7 -9.25 -15.86 -11.55
CA ILE A 7 -8.74 -16.41 -12.82
C ILE A 7 -9.83 -17.20 -13.56
N LYS A 8 -10.61 -18.03 -12.85
CA LYS A 8 -11.73 -18.77 -13.43
C LYS A 8 -12.81 -17.82 -13.95
N SER A 9 -13.21 -16.82 -13.17
CA SER A 9 -14.22 -15.83 -13.58
C SER A 9 -13.79 -15.05 -14.83
N LEU A 10 -12.51 -14.70 -14.95
CA LEU A 10 -11.97 -14.04 -16.15
C LEU A 10 -11.96 -14.97 -17.38
N GLN A 11 -11.62 -16.25 -17.21
CA GLN A 11 -11.68 -17.23 -18.30
C GLN A 11 -13.11 -17.45 -18.80
N GLU A 12 -14.08 -17.52 -17.89
CA GLU A 12 -15.50 -17.64 -18.25
C GLU A 12 -16.02 -16.38 -18.97
N MET A 13 -15.60 -15.20 -18.52
CA MET A 13 -15.92 -13.93 -19.18
C MET A 13 -15.35 -13.90 -20.60
N GLN A 14 -14.08 -14.27 -20.81
CA GLN A 14 -13.48 -14.33 -22.14
C GLN A 14 -14.21 -15.29 -23.07
N LYS A 15 -14.62 -16.48 -22.59
CA LYS A 15 -15.42 -17.43 -23.37
C LYS A 15 -16.77 -16.84 -23.78
N LYS A 16 -17.44 -16.13 -22.87
CA LYS A 16 -18.73 -15.48 -23.16
C LYS A 16 -18.59 -14.34 -24.18
N ILE A 17 -17.52 -13.55 -24.08
CA ILE A 17 -17.23 -12.47 -25.05
C ILE A 17 -16.91 -13.04 -26.43
N ALA A 18 -16.08 -14.07 -26.51
CA ALA A 18 -15.73 -14.72 -27.77
C ALA A 18 -16.93 -15.39 -28.46
N ALA A 19 -17.97 -15.74 -27.71
CA ALA A 19 -19.21 -16.32 -28.23
C ALA A 19 -20.27 -15.26 -28.61
N GLN A 20 -20.04 -13.97 -28.35
CA GLN A 20 -20.99 -12.91 -28.71
C GLN A 20 -20.81 -12.49 -30.19
N PRO A 21 -21.91 -12.35 -30.96
CA PRO A 21 -21.84 -11.82 -32.32
C PRO A 21 -21.41 -10.33 -32.32
N GLU A 22 -20.68 -9.92 -33.37
CA GLU A 22 -20.26 -8.53 -33.54
C GLU A 22 -21.48 -7.57 -33.53
N GLY A 23 -21.46 -6.58 -32.64
CA GLY A 23 -22.56 -5.63 -32.44
C GLY A 23 -23.54 -5.97 -31.31
N ALA A 24 -23.28 -7.01 -30.51
CA ALA A 24 -24.06 -7.34 -29.32
C ALA A 24 -23.97 -6.25 -28.23
N ASP A 25 -25.02 -6.11 -27.42
CA ASP A 25 -25.14 -5.09 -26.37
C ASP A 25 -24.02 -5.21 -25.30
N ASN A 26 -23.24 -4.14 -25.16
CA ASN A 26 -22.15 -4.03 -24.18
C ASN A 26 -22.64 -3.87 -22.74
N SER A 27 -23.95 -3.66 -22.52
CA SER A 27 -24.55 -3.61 -21.18
C SER A 27 -24.31 -4.90 -20.39
N ALA A 28 -24.36 -6.05 -21.07
CA ALA A 28 -24.10 -7.37 -20.49
C ALA A 28 -22.64 -7.52 -20.01
N GLN A 29 -21.69 -6.88 -20.69
CA GLN A 29 -20.28 -6.87 -20.30
C GLN A 29 -20.07 -5.98 -19.07
N GLY A 30 -20.74 -4.83 -18.98
CA GLY A 30 -20.72 -3.97 -17.79
C GLY A 30 -21.27 -4.69 -16.54
N MET A 31 -22.36 -5.43 -16.69
CA MET A 31 -22.94 -6.24 -15.61
C MET A 31 -22.06 -7.43 -15.22
N ALA A 32 -21.40 -8.08 -16.19
CA ALA A 32 -20.44 -9.15 -15.91
C ALA A 32 -19.21 -8.64 -15.15
N MET A 33 -18.70 -7.45 -15.50
CA MET A 33 -17.60 -6.81 -14.77
C MET A 33 -18.00 -6.46 -13.34
N LEU A 34 -19.22 -5.95 -13.12
CA LEU A 34 -19.75 -5.72 -11.77
C LEU A 34 -19.84 -7.00 -10.96
N GLY A 35 -20.25 -8.12 -11.58
CA GLY A 35 -20.26 -9.43 -10.93
C GLY A 35 -18.87 -9.91 -10.51
N VAL A 36 -17.84 -9.69 -11.34
CA VAL A 36 -16.45 -9.98 -10.98
C VAL A 36 -15.97 -9.10 -9.82
N LEU A 37 -16.24 -7.79 -9.87
CA LEU A 37 -15.89 -6.86 -8.78
C LEU A 37 -16.51 -7.27 -7.44
N GLN A 38 -17.74 -7.79 -7.43
CA GLN A 38 -18.37 -8.30 -6.21
C GLN A 38 -17.67 -9.53 -5.62
N GLN A 39 -16.95 -10.30 -6.44
CA GLN A 39 -16.19 -11.47 -5.98
C GLN A 39 -14.75 -11.13 -5.58
N LEU A 40 -14.28 -9.90 -5.84
CA LEU A 40 -12.92 -9.50 -5.47
C LEU A 40 -12.82 -9.26 -3.97
N SER A 41 -11.78 -9.84 -3.37
CA SER A 41 -11.38 -9.57 -2.00
C SER A 41 -9.89 -9.24 -1.94
N PHE A 42 -9.55 -8.28 -1.11
CA PHE A 42 -8.18 -7.94 -0.76
C PHE A 42 -7.69 -8.91 0.32
N ASN A 43 -6.54 -9.53 0.08
CA ASN A 43 -5.91 -10.45 1.03
C ASN A 43 -4.69 -9.81 1.67
N SER A 44 -3.75 -9.36 0.85
CA SER A 44 -2.59 -8.63 1.32
C SER A 44 -1.91 -7.86 0.18
N ALA A 45 -1.11 -6.87 0.55
CA ALA A 45 -0.16 -6.18 -0.32
C ALA A 45 1.09 -5.82 0.48
N SER A 46 2.27 -5.93 -0.15
CA SER A 46 3.54 -5.47 0.43
C SER A 46 4.29 -4.64 -0.61
N ILE A 47 4.95 -3.58 -0.14
CA ILE A 47 5.93 -2.81 -0.87
C ILE A 47 7.17 -2.72 0.00
N ARG A 48 8.29 -3.23 -0.51
CA ARG A 48 9.59 -3.21 0.16
C ARG A 48 10.60 -2.41 -0.66
N PHE A 49 11.38 -1.60 0.05
CA PHE A 49 12.56 -0.92 -0.45
C PHE A 49 13.79 -1.53 0.24
N ASP A 50 14.71 -2.08 -0.55
CA ASP A 50 16.02 -2.55 -0.06
C ASP A 50 17.09 -1.50 -0.39
N ASP A 51 17.78 -1.01 0.63
CA ASP A 51 18.85 -0.04 0.54
C ASP A 51 20.19 -0.70 0.82
N ASP A 52 21.12 -0.57 -0.14
CA ASP A 52 22.51 -0.99 0.05
C ASP A 52 23.41 0.22 0.39
N SER A 53 23.17 1.35 -0.27
CA SER A 53 23.93 2.59 0.01
C SER A 53 23.26 3.88 -0.47
N LEU A 54 22.07 3.81 -1.08
CA LEU A 54 21.48 4.95 -1.77
C LEU A 54 21.05 6.01 -0.76
N THR A 55 20.37 5.60 0.32
CA THR A 55 19.83 6.48 1.35
C THR A 55 20.94 7.32 1.97
N ASN A 56 22.04 6.70 2.38
CA ASN A 56 23.19 7.41 2.96
C ASN A 56 23.78 8.43 1.97
N LYS A 57 23.92 8.08 0.69
CA LYS A 57 24.42 9.01 -0.35
C LYS A 57 23.49 10.21 -0.54
N VAL A 58 22.17 9.99 -0.52
CA VAL A 58 21.18 11.06 -0.65
C VAL A 58 21.23 11.98 0.57
N LEU A 59 21.27 11.43 1.78
CA LEU A 59 21.37 12.20 3.01
C LEU A 59 22.64 13.06 3.04
N ASP A 60 23.78 12.49 2.67
CA ASP A 60 25.06 13.22 2.59
C ASP A 60 25.03 14.32 1.53
N TYR A 61 24.42 14.05 0.38
CA TYR A 61 24.28 15.03 -0.69
C TYR A 61 23.43 16.22 -0.26
N VAL A 62 22.26 15.97 0.33
CA VAL A 62 21.36 17.00 0.85
C VAL A 62 22.01 17.75 2.02
N GLY A 63 22.67 17.04 2.92
CA GLY A 63 23.44 17.63 4.03
C GLY A 63 24.46 18.63 3.52
N LYS A 64 25.28 18.25 2.54
CA LYS A 64 26.28 19.13 1.91
C LYS A 64 25.64 20.39 1.31
N GLN A 65 24.48 20.28 0.67
CA GLN A 65 23.77 21.45 0.13
C GLN A 65 23.29 22.42 1.22
N GLN A 66 22.93 21.90 2.40
CA GLN A 66 22.41 22.70 3.51
C GLN A 66 23.50 23.10 4.54
N GLY A 67 24.75 22.71 4.31
CA GLY A 67 25.83 22.93 5.28
C GLY A 67 25.71 22.07 6.54
N MET A 68 25.07 20.91 6.44
CA MET A 68 24.81 19.97 7.55
C MET A 68 25.42 18.59 7.25
N SER A 69 25.52 17.72 8.25
CA SER A 69 25.86 16.31 8.01
C SER A 69 24.63 15.52 7.54
N GLY A 70 24.83 14.41 6.82
CA GLY A 70 23.72 13.50 6.48
C GLY A 70 22.98 12.98 7.71
N LYS A 71 23.70 12.78 8.83
CA LYS A 71 23.12 12.42 10.13
C LYS A 71 22.17 13.49 10.67
N ASP A 72 22.49 14.77 10.52
CA ASP A 72 21.62 15.85 10.95
C ASP A 72 20.35 15.93 10.10
N ILE A 73 20.46 15.65 8.79
CA ILE A 73 19.29 15.53 7.90
C ILE A 73 18.42 14.34 8.32
N ALA A 74 19.02 13.19 8.60
CA ALA A 74 18.31 12.01 9.10
C ALA A 74 17.56 12.30 10.41
N ASN A 75 18.20 12.97 11.37
CA ASN A 75 17.58 13.34 12.64
C ASN A 75 16.41 14.32 12.46
N GLN A 76 16.52 15.28 11.54
CA GLN A 76 15.42 16.17 11.19
C GLN A 76 14.25 15.40 10.58
N ALA A 77 14.51 14.48 9.65
CA ALA A 77 13.47 13.65 9.04
C ALA A 77 12.72 12.83 10.12
N LYS A 78 13.44 12.19 11.06
CA LYS A 78 12.83 11.48 12.20
C LYS A 78 11.94 12.37 13.05
N ALA A 79 12.33 13.63 13.25
CA ALA A 79 11.55 14.58 14.04
C ALA A 79 10.27 15.02 13.33
N ILE A 80 10.26 15.09 11.99
CA ILE A 80 9.13 15.60 11.20
C ILE A 80 8.10 14.50 10.88
N VAL A 81 8.53 13.25 10.72
CA VAL A 81 7.65 12.12 10.36
C VAL A 81 6.40 12.00 11.26
N PRO A 82 6.49 12.05 12.61
CA PRO A 82 5.30 11.98 13.46
C PRO A 82 4.29 13.10 13.18
N PHE A 83 4.75 14.30 12.86
CA PHE A 83 3.87 15.44 12.54
C PHE A 83 3.14 15.25 11.20
N GLY A 84 3.82 14.69 10.20
CA GLY A 84 3.19 14.33 8.92
C GLY A 84 2.11 13.26 9.09
N MET A 85 2.35 12.30 9.97
CA MET A 85 1.43 11.20 10.27
C MET A 85 0.23 11.62 11.13
N ALA A 86 0.35 12.69 11.93
CA ALA A 86 -0.71 13.16 12.83
C ALA A 86 -2.03 13.46 12.09
N GLN A 87 -1.98 13.85 10.81
CA GLN A 87 -3.15 14.12 9.99
C GLN A 87 -4.02 12.88 9.75
N LEU A 88 -3.45 11.67 9.88
CA LEU A 88 -4.19 10.41 9.73
C LEU A 88 -5.04 10.06 10.97
N ASN A 89 -4.87 10.80 12.08
CA ASN A 89 -5.55 10.55 13.35
C ASN A 89 -5.43 9.08 13.82
N ASN A 90 -4.28 8.46 13.54
CA ASN A 90 -3.99 7.06 13.84
C ASN A 90 -2.69 6.96 14.66
N PRO A 91 -2.77 7.05 16.00
CA PRO A 91 -1.60 7.11 16.86
C PRO A 91 -0.78 5.81 16.84
N GLU A 92 -1.42 4.66 16.66
CA GLU A 92 -0.76 3.37 16.57
C GLU A 92 0.11 3.29 15.31
N LEU A 93 -0.48 3.58 14.14
CA LEU A 93 0.27 3.62 12.88
C LEU A 93 1.36 4.71 12.92
N THR A 94 1.09 5.86 13.52
CA THR A 94 2.07 6.93 13.69
C THR A 94 3.29 6.44 14.47
N ALA A 95 3.08 5.71 15.58
CA ALA A 95 4.16 5.14 16.37
C ALA A 95 4.96 4.09 15.59
N GLN A 96 4.28 3.20 14.87
CA GLN A 96 4.93 2.18 14.04
C GLN A 96 5.79 2.80 12.93
N VAL A 97 5.25 3.76 12.17
CA VAL A 97 5.99 4.45 11.11
C VAL A 97 7.18 5.21 11.70
N SER A 98 6.99 5.92 12.81
CA SER A 98 8.07 6.68 13.44
C SER A 98 9.20 5.78 13.92
N ALA A 99 8.88 4.63 14.50
CA ALA A 99 9.86 3.63 14.93
C ALA A 99 10.60 3.01 13.73
N ALA A 100 9.86 2.58 12.70
CA ALA A 100 10.45 1.96 11.51
C ALA A 100 11.35 2.94 10.74
N VAL A 101 10.88 4.16 10.49
CA VAL A 101 11.70 5.20 9.83
C VAL A 101 12.90 5.58 10.70
N GLY A 102 12.73 5.64 12.02
CA GLY A 102 13.83 5.85 12.96
C GLY A 102 14.93 4.79 12.79
N LYS A 103 14.55 3.51 12.86
CA LYS A 103 15.45 2.36 12.69
C LYS A 103 16.11 2.36 11.31
N PHE A 104 15.33 2.57 10.25
CA PHE A 104 15.84 2.62 8.88
C PHE A 104 16.84 3.75 8.68
N LEU A 105 16.59 4.95 9.20
CA LEU A 105 17.51 6.09 9.03
C LEU A 105 18.74 6.02 9.96
N ASP A 106 18.75 5.18 10.99
CA ASP A 106 19.94 4.89 11.79
C ASP A 106 20.90 3.91 11.11
N ASP A 107 20.35 2.90 10.43
CA ASP A 107 21.10 1.87 9.72
C ASP A 107 20.29 1.44 8.48
N PRO A 108 20.39 2.14 7.33
CA PRO A 108 19.55 1.85 6.18
C PRO A 108 19.84 0.47 5.59
N GLN A 109 18.82 -0.40 5.59
CA GLN A 109 18.89 -1.73 4.97
C GLN A 109 17.59 -2.06 4.23
N SER A 110 16.45 -1.96 4.91
CA SER A 110 15.17 -2.14 4.25
C SER A 110 14.04 -1.40 4.95
N LEU A 111 13.03 -1.00 4.18
CA LEU A 111 11.79 -0.42 4.67
C LEU A 111 10.62 -1.09 3.93
N GLU A 112 9.70 -1.67 4.68
CA GLU A 112 8.55 -2.39 4.14
C GLU A 112 7.24 -1.80 4.67
N ILE A 113 6.30 -1.58 3.76
CA ILE A 113 4.91 -1.23 4.05
C ILE A 113 4.07 -2.45 3.70
N LEU A 114 3.40 -2.99 4.70
CA LEU A 114 2.56 -4.18 4.58
C LEU A 114 1.11 -3.79 4.87
N ALA A 115 0.18 -4.26 4.04
CA ALA A 115 -1.25 -4.23 4.28
C ALA A 115 -1.74 -5.67 4.35
N GLU A 116 -1.96 -6.18 5.54
CA GLU A 116 -2.37 -7.56 5.79
C GLU A 116 -3.51 -7.60 6.83
N PRO A 117 -4.78 -7.50 6.40
CA PRO A 117 -5.91 -7.64 7.30
C PRO A 117 -6.01 -9.08 7.84
N PRO A 118 -6.58 -9.27 9.05
CA PRO A 118 -6.71 -10.60 9.67
C PRO A 118 -7.66 -11.54 8.90
N ALA A 119 -8.48 -11.00 8.00
CA ALA A 119 -9.35 -11.75 7.11
C ALA A 119 -9.46 -11.01 5.76
N ALA A 120 -9.77 -11.76 4.70
CA ALA A 120 -9.97 -11.18 3.38
C ALA A 120 -11.08 -10.11 3.42
N VAL A 121 -10.79 -8.93 2.85
CA VAL A 121 -11.71 -7.78 2.85
C VAL A 121 -12.36 -7.64 1.48
N PRO A 122 -13.70 -7.76 1.36
CA PRO A 122 -14.39 -7.52 0.10
C PRO A 122 -14.09 -6.15 -0.49
N PHE A 123 -13.79 -6.08 -1.79
CA PHE A 123 -13.42 -4.83 -2.45
C PHE A 123 -14.52 -3.76 -2.36
N ALA A 124 -15.79 -4.18 -2.35
CA ALA A 124 -16.92 -3.29 -2.13
C ALA A 124 -16.87 -2.57 -0.76
N LEU A 125 -16.40 -3.25 0.30
CA LEU A 125 -16.25 -2.62 1.62
C LEU A 125 -15.09 -1.63 1.64
N ILE A 126 -14.01 -1.90 0.91
CA ILE A 126 -12.88 -0.96 0.76
C ILE A 126 -13.38 0.32 0.08
N MET A 127 -14.12 0.19 -1.02
CA MET A 127 -14.70 1.33 -1.73
C MET A 127 -15.68 2.11 -0.85
N ALA A 128 -16.55 1.42 -0.09
CA ALA A 128 -17.47 2.06 0.84
C ALA A 128 -16.72 2.83 1.94
N GLY A 129 -15.68 2.22 2.53
CA GLY A 129 -14.81 2.86 3.53
C GLY A 129 -14.06 4.08 2.98
N ALA A 130 -13.58 4.00 1.73
CA ALA A 130 -12.92 5.12 1.06
C ALA A 130 -13.85 6.34 0.90
N MET A 131 -15.15 6.12 0.67
CA MET A 131 -16.13 7.20 0.52
C MET A 131 -16.64 7.73 1.86
N SER A 132 -16.78 6.88 2.88
CA SER A 132 -17.38 7.27 4.17
C SER A 132 -16.35 7.81 5.17
N ASN A 133 -15.22 7.13 5.32
CA ASN A 133 -14.14 7.53 6.22
C ASN A 133 -12.78 6.97 5.71
N PRO A 134 -12.14 7.65 4.75
CA PRO A 134 -10.89 7.18 4.16
C PRO A 134 -9.75 7.06 5.17
N LEU A 135 -9.81 7.77 6.31
CA LEU A 135 -8.78 7.71 7.36
C LEU A 135 -8.77 6.38 8.13
N ASP A 136 -9.87 5.62 8.11
CA ASP A 136 -9.96 4.30 8.75
C ASP A 136 -9.44 3.16 7.85
N LEU A 137 -9.16 3.43 6.57
CA LEU A 137 -8.70 2.41 5.63
C LEU A 137 -7.39 1.74 6.05
N PRO A 138 -6.33 2.46 6.48
CA PRO A 138 -5.10 1.82 6.92
C PRO A 138 -5.34 0.83 8.06
N LYS A 139 -6.25 1.16 8.98
CA LYS A 139 -6.64 0.27 10.07
C LYS A 139 -7.41 -0.96 9.56
N THR A 140 -8.36 -0.74 8.66
CA THR A 140 -9.18 -1.82 8.06
C THR A 140 -8.32 -2.80 7.27
N LEU A 141 -7.30 -2.31 6.58
CA LEU A 141 -6.39 -3.10 5.75
C LEU A 141 -5.19 -3.66 6.54
N GLY A 142 -5.14 -3.47 7.86
CA GLY A 142 -4.02 -3.97 8.67
C GLY A 142 -2.66 -3.40 8.24
N VAL A 143 -2.61 -2.10 7.93
CA VAL A 143 -1.37 -1.46 7.46
C VAL A 143 -0.36 -1.38 8.61
N THR A 144 0.84 -1.87 8.35
CA THR A 144 1.99 -1.80 9.26
C THR A 144 3.23 -1.38 8.47
N VAL A 145 4.23 -0.85 9.18
CA VAL A 145 5.52 -0.47 8.60
C VAL A 145 6.65 -1.09 9.41
N LYS A 146 7.58 -1.72 8.71
CA LYS A 146 8.72 -2.46 9.26
C LYS A 146 10.01 -1.95 8.64
N ALA A 147 11.09 -2.02 9.39
CA ALA A 147 12.42 -1.65 8.91
C ALA A 147 13.44 -2.69 9.33
N ASN A 148 14.35 -3.03 8.41
CA ASN A 148 15.46 -3.96 8.63
C ASN A 148 14.96 -5.29 9.26
N GLU A 149 13.92 -5.85 8.66
CA GLU A 149 13.42 -7.20 8.92
C GLU A 149 13.61 -8.04 7.64
N ASP A 150 13.78 -9.35 7.80
CA ASP A 150 13.88 -10.31 6.69
C ASP A 150 12.49 -10.83 6.27
#